data_AF-A0A933FVH5-F1
#
_entry.id   AF-A0A933FVH5-F1
#
_cell.length_a   1.000
_cell.length_b   1.000
_cell.length_c   1.000
_cell.angle_alpha   90.00
_cell.angle_beta   90.00
_cell.angle_gamma   90.00
#
_symmetry.space_group_name_H-M   'P 1'
#
loop_
_entity.id
_entity.type
_entity.pdbx_description
1 polymer ?
#
loop_
_entity_poly.entity_id
_entity_poly.type
_entity_poly.pdbx_seq_one_letter_code
_entity_poly.pdbx_strand_id
1 'polypeptide(L)'
;MECFHCGREVRETSHTQKGYRVDYYLLHTGRTERVFFKEPREDIALLHYLKLTQPVDIISCVECYAKPQIQHRLDNDFKGVDSILDYEQLESEKA
;
A
#
# COMPACT_ATOMS: atom_id res chain seq x y z
N MET A 1 6.33 4.65 15.14
CA MET A 1 5.86 4.05 13.87
C MET A 1 5.58 2.60 14.16
N GLU A 2 4.44 2.07 13.73
CA GLU A 2 4.00 0.72 14.08
C GLU A 2 3.71 -0.08 12.82
N CYS A 3 4.02 -1.38 12.87
CA CYS A 3 3.70 -2.30 11.79
C CYS A 3 2.19 -2.46 11.67
N PHE A 4 1.65 -2.18 10.49
CA PHE A 4 0.24 -2.30 10.15
C PHE A 4 -0.31 -3.71 10.42
N HIS A 5 0.51 -4.75 10.22
CA HIS A 5 0.07 -6.15 10.29
C HIS A 5 0.09 -6.75 11.70
N CYS A 6 0.92 -6.23 12.60
CA CYS A 6 1.13 -6.85 13.91
C CYS A 6 1.25 -5.88 15.09
N GLY A 7 1.18 -4.57 14.85
CA GLY A 7 1.29 -3.53 15.87
C GLY A 7 2.70 -3.38 16.46
N ARG A 8 3.70 -4.16 16.01
CA ARG A 8 5.08 -4.03 16.50
C ARG A 8 5.60 -2.62 16.19
N GLU A 9 6.14 -1.94 17.20
CA GLU A 9 6.90 -0.71 17.00
C GLU A 9 8.16 -0.97 16.14
N VAL A 10 8.35 -0.16 15.11
CA VAL A 10 9.49 -0.23 14.19
C VAL A 10 10.29 1.07 14.20
N ARG A 11 11.57 0.96 13.84
CA ARG A 11 12.49 2.09 13.76
C ARG A 11 13.01 2.31 12.36
N GLU A 12 13.41 3.54 12.06
CA GLU A 12 14.12 3.87 10.83
C GLU A 12 15.34 2.98 10.60
N THR A 13 15.75 2.88 9.33
CA THR A 13 16.94 2.12 8.96
C THR A 13 18.16 2.64 9.73
N SER A 14 18.80 1.74 10.46
CA SER A 14 19.96 2.07 11.29
C SER A 14 21.24 1.80 10.50
N HIS A 15 22.05 2.84 10.28
CA HIS A 15 23.35 2.73 9.61
C HIS A 15 24.47 2.55 10.63
N THR A 16 25.43 1.68 10.32
CA THR A 16 26.65 1.44 11.09
C THR A 16 27.86 1.61 10.17
N GLN A 17 29.07 1.69 10.74
CA GLN A 17 30.29 1.80 9.95
C GLN A 17 30.48 0.67 8.91
N LYS A 18 29.88 -0.52 9.14
CA LYS A 18 30.06 -1.71 8.31
C LYS A 18 28.78 -2.21 7.63
N GLY A 19 27.68 -1.46 7.69
CA GLY A 19 26.42 -1.91 7.09
C GLY A 19 25.19 -1.16 7.58
N TYR A 20 24.03 -1.73 7.31
CA TYR A 20 22.74 -1.15 7.72
C TYR A 20 21.80 -2.25 8.20
N ARG A 21 20.84 -1.88 9.03
CA ARG A 21 19.74 -2.74 9.47
C ARG A 21 18.42 -2.07 9.16
N VAL A 22 17.65 -2.69 8.28
CA VAL A 22 16.26 -2.33 7.98
C VAL A 22 15.36 -2.93 9.05
N ASP A 23 14.41 -2.16 9.57
CA ASP A 23 13.42 -2.65 10.54
C ASP A 23 12.00 -2.71 9.93
N TYR A 24 11.75 -1.94 8.86
CA TYR A 24 10.48 -1.97 8.13
C TYR A 24 10.63 -1.62 6.65
N TYR A 25 9.58 -1.96 5.90
CA TYR A 25 9.33 -1.54 4.53
C TYR A 25 8.09 -0.64 4.51
N LEU A 26 8.11 0.38 3.64
CA LEU A 26 7.05 1.37 3.50
C LEU A 26 6.37 1.23 2.13
N LEU A 27 5.05 1.11 2.12
CA LEU A 27 4.25 1.22 0.91
C LEU A 27 3.42 2.50 0.98
N HIS A 28 3.65 3.41 0.04
CA HIS A 28 2.79 4.57 -0.18
C HIS A 28 1.60 4.14 -1.04
N THR A 29 0.41 4.17 -0.47
CA THR A 29 -0.83 3.74 -1.14
C THR A 29 -2.01 4.61 -0.69
N GLY A 30 -3.24 4.15 -0.85
CA GLY A 30 -4.43 4.80 -0.34
C GLY A 30 -5.70 4.46 -1.10
N ARG A 31 -6.82 5.06 -0.69
CA ARG A 31 -8.10 4.87 -1.40
C ARG A 31 -8.07 5.54 -2.75
N THR A 32 -8.61 4.85 -3.75
CA THR A 32 -8.66 5.35 -5.12
C THR A 32 -10.09 5.37 -5.66
N GLU A 33 -10.35 6.31 -6.56
CA GLU A 33 -11.59 6.40 -7.31
C GLU A 33 -11.29 6.34 -8.81
N ARG A 34 -12.15 5.64 -9.57
CA ARG A 34 -12.06 5.64 -11.04
C ARG A 34 -12.58 6.96 -11.58
N VAL A 35 -11.73 7.66 -12.32
CA VAL A 35 -12.09 8.90 -13.01
C VAL A 35 -12.00 8.67 -14.51
N PHE A 36 -13.01 9.13 -15.23
CA PHE A 36 -13.07 9.08 -16.68
C PHE A 36 -12.71 10.45 -17.24
N PHE A 37 -11.73 10.50 -18.13
CA PHE A 37 -11.37 11.71 -18.85
C PHE A 37 -11.79 11.57 -20.29
N LYS A 38 -12.67 12.47 -20.74
CA LYS A 38 -13.02 12.59 -22.15
C LYS A 38 -12.11 13.64 -22.76
N GLU A 39 -11.19 13.21 -23.61
CA GLU A 39 -10.30 14.13 -24.31
C GLU A 39 -11.13 15.00 -25.28
N PRO A 40 -10.84 16.31 -25.42
CA PRO A 40 -11.67 17.21 -26.25
C PRO A 40 -11.63 16.90 -27.76
N ARG A 41 -10.74 16.01 -28.22
CA ARG A 41 -10.65 15.59 -29.61
C ARG A 41 -11.54 14.38 -29.83
N GLU A 42 -12.43 14.46 -30.81
CA GLU A 42 -13.55 13.53 -31.01
C GLU A 42 -13.13 12.08 -31.31
N ASP A 43 -11.86 11.82 -31.64
CA ASP A 43 -11.37 10.52 -32.13
C ASP A 43 -10.52 9.72 -31.12
N ILE A 44 -10.45 10.11 -29.84
CA ILE A 44 -9.61 9.41 -28.85
C ILE A 44 -10.47 8.62 -27.85
N ALA A 45 -10.02 7.40 -27.54
CA ALA A 45 -10.65 6.49 -26.60
C ALA A 45 -10.84 7.12 -25.21
N LEU A 46 -11.94 6.78 -24.54
CA LEU A 46 -12.19 7.19 -23.16
C LEU A 46 -11.09 6.65 -22.25
N LEU A 47 -10.22 7.52 -21.76
CA LEU A 47 -9.20 7.15 -20.79
C LEU A 47 -9.85 7.09 -19.41
N HIS A 48 -9.53 6.04 -18.66
CA HIS A 48 -9.83 5.95 -17.24
C HIS A 48 -8.53 5.82 -16.46
N TYR A 49 -8.49 6.46 -15.31
CA TYR A 49 -7.38 6.36 -14.38
C TYR A 49 -7.90 6.23 -12.95
N LEU A 50 -7.04 5.72 -12.07
CA LEU A 50 -7.29 5.69 -10.64
C LEU A 50 -6.75 6.98 -10.01
N LYS A 51 -7.65 7.81 -9.47
CA LYS A 51 -7.27 8.99 -8.70
C LYS A 51 -7.10 8.57 -7.24
N LEU A 52 -5.93 8.80 -6.67
CA LEU A 52 -5.69 8.67 -5.24
C LEU A 52 -6.44 9.77 -4.49
N THR A 53 -7.45 9.40 -3.70
CA THR A 53 -8.31 10.33 -2.96
C THR A 53 -7.90 10.47 -1.49
N GLN A 54 -7.39 9.40 -0.90
CA GLN A 54 -6.92 9.39 0.49
C GLN A 54 -5.59 8.63 0.57
N PRO A 55 -4.44 9.33 0.57
CA PRO A 55 -3.13 8.70 0.71
C PRO A 55 -2.95 8.11 2.12
N VAL A 56 -2.30 6.95 2.19
CA VAL A 56 -2.00 6.20 3.42
C VAL A 56 -0.64 5.52 3.26
N ASP A 57 0.12 5.51 4.35
CA ASP A 57 1.38 4.79 4.44
C ASP A 57 1.19 3.47 5.18
N ILE A 58 1.52 2.35 4.51
CA ILE A 58 1.49 1.01 5.11
C ILE A 58 2.90 0.61 5.51
N ILE A 59 3.12 0.51 6.81
CA ILE A 59 4.41 0.11 7.41
C ILE A 59 4.39 -1.39 7.69
N SER A 60 5.35 -2.13 7.14
CA SER A 60 5.50 -3.57 7.37
C SER A 60 6.85 -3.88 8.01
N CYS A 61 6.86 -4.42 9.24
CA CYS A 61 8.11 -4.87 9.85
C CYS A 61 8.75 -6.00 9.04
N VAL A 62 10.07 -6.19 9.18
CA VAL A 62 10.81 -7.21 8.41
C VAL A 62 10.24 -8.62 8.57
N GLU A 63 9.74 -9.00 9.75
CA GLU A 63 9.17 -10.33 9.96
C GLU A 63 7.80 -10.51 9.29
N CYS A 64 6.97 -9.45 9.24
CA CYS A 64 5.71 -9.52 8.51
C CYS A 64 5.95 -9.46 7.00
N TYR A 65 6.87 -8.62 6.53
CA TYR A 65 7.21 -8.54 5.12
C TYR A 65 7.80 -9.86 4.57
N ALA A 66 8.55 -10.60 5.40
CA ALA A 66 9.07 -11.92 5.02
C ALA A 66 7.99 -13.00 4.81
N LYS A 67 6.73 -12.75 5.22
CA LYS A 67 5.63 -13.70 5.01
C LYS A 67 5.10 -13.57 3.57
N PRO A 68 5.14 -14.63 2.74
CA PRO A 68 4.76 -14.55 1.33
C PRO A 68 3.36 -14.01 1.07
N GLN A 69 2.40 -14.35 1.94
CA GLN A 69 1.02 -13.86 1.83
C GLN A 69 0.89 -12.35 2.08
N ILE A 70 1.75 -11.78 2.94
CA ILE A 70 1.76 -10.33 3.18
C ILE A 70 2.43 -9.65 1.99
N GLN A 71 3.57 -10.16 1.53
CA GLN A 71 4.24 -9.62 0.35
C GLN A 71 3.34 -9.62 -0.88
N HIS A 72 2.63 -10.72 -1.15
CA HIS A 72 1.70 -10.82 -2.27
C HIS A 72 0.55 -9.80 -2.17
N ARG A 73 0.02 -9.56 -0.97
CA ARG A 73 -1.02 -8.54 -0.76
C ARG A 73 -0.50 -7.13 -1.03
N LEU A 74 0.69 -6.80 -0.52
CA LEU A 74 1.33 -5.50 -0.75
C LEU A 74 1.65 -5.28 -2.24
N ASP A 75 2.13 -6.32 -2.93
CA ASP A 75 2.41 -6.27 -4.37
C ASP A 75 1.14 -6.08 -5.21
N ASN A 76 0.04 -6.74 -4.83
CA ASN A 76 -1.26 -6.55 -5.50
C ASN A 76 -1.78 -5.13 -5.34
N ASP A 77 -1.67 -4.57 -4.13
CA ASP A 77 -2.05 -3.19 -3.84
C ASP A 77 -1.20 -2.20 -4.64
N PHE A 78 0.13 -2.38 -4.64
CA PHE A 78 1.05 -1.57 -5.44
C PHE A 78 0.75 -1.62 -6.95
N LYS A 79 0.33 -2.79 -7.46
CA LYS A 79 -0.08 -2.97 -8.87
C LYS A 79 -1.49 -2.45 -9.17
N GLY A 80 -2.24 -2.00 -8.16
CA GLY A 80 -3.63 -1.56 -8.29
C GLY A 80 -4.60 -2.69 -8.63
N VAL A 81 -4.26 -3.94 -8.28
CA VAL A 81 -5.11 -5.13 -8.51
C VAL A 81 -6.18 -5.21 -7.42
N ASP A 82 -5.76 -5.21 -6.16
CA ASP A 82 -6.64 -5.29 -4.98
C ASP A 82 -6.10 -4.35 -3.89
N SER A 83 -6.96 -3.54 -3.27
CA SER A 83 -6.56 -2.63 -2.18
C SER A 83 -6.44 -3.38 -0.86
N ILE A 84 -5.33 -3.18 -0.14
CA ILE A 84 -5.10 -3.77 1.19
C ILE A 84 -6.08 -3.20 2.23
N LEU A 85 -6.54 -1.97 2.02
CA LEU A 85 -7.46 -1.25 2.90
C LEU A 85 -8.90 -1.78 2.82
N ASP A 86 -9.27 -2.41 1.69
CA ASP A 86 -10.63 -2.91 1.47
C ASP A 86 -10.91 -4.15 2.35
N TYR A 87 -9.87 -4.90 2.71
CA TYR A 87 -9.97 -6.08 3.56
C TYR A 87 -10.18 -5.73 5.05
N GLU A 88 -9.73 -4.56 5.52
CA GLU A 88 -9.91 -4.16 6.91
C GLU A 88 -11.35 -3.70 7.21
N GLN A 89 -12.03 -3.08 6.24
CA GLN A 89 -13.45 -2.75 6.40
C GLN A 89 -14.29 -4.00 6.65
N LEU A 90 -14.01 -5.10 5.94
CA LEU A 90 -14.72 -6.37 6.10
C LEU A 90 -14.53 -7.04 7.47
N GLU A 91 -13.41 -6.80 8.16
CA GLU A 91 -13.17 -7.31 9.51
C GLU A 91 -13.76 -6.38 10.58
N SER A 92 -13.73 -5.06 10.35
CA SER A 92 -14.34 -4.07 11.26
C SER A 92 -15.88 -4.08 11.26
N GLU A 93 -16.51 -4.48 10.14
CA GLU A 93 -17.97 -4.57 9.99
C GLU A 93 -18.55 -5.89 10.54
N LYS A 94 -17.69 -6.84 10.95
CA LYS A 94 -18.10 -8.14 11.53
C LYS A 94 -17.99 -8.19 13.06
N ALA A 95 -17.53 -7.13 13.70
CA ALA A 95 -17.44 -6.98 15.16
C ALA A 95 -18.63 -6.20 15.72
#